data_AF-A0A6P3Z9N7-F1
#
_entry.id   AF-A0A6P3Z9N7-F1
#
_cell.length_a   1.000
_cell.length_b   1.000
_cell.length_c   1.000
_cell.angle_alpha   90.00
_cell.angle_beta   90.00
_cell.angle_gamma   90.00
#
_symmetry.space_group_name_H-M   'P 1'
#
loop_
_entity.id
_entity.type
_entity.pdbx_description
1 polymer ?
#
loop_
_entity_poly.entity_id
_entity_poly.type
_entity_poly.pdbx_seq_one_letter_code
_entity_poly.pdbx_strand_id
1 'polypeptide(L)'
;MPSGGIGTRSAVKAALAAGADGVRIGTRFVATPEAAAHPSYVDALIAARAEDTVYTEAFHIGWPDAPHRVLRSCVTAAEAATDNVVATSRRLDGTEFPVMRFATGVADLGTTGTIAAMSLWAGESVSGVTRRQSAAEVVAELMG
;
A
#
# COMPACT_ATOMS: atom_id res chain seq x y z
N MET A 1 9.64 17.08 -9.28
CA MET A 1 8.57 16.12 -9.63
C MET A 1 7.68 15.90 -8.41
N PRO A 2 6.38 16.23 -8.47
CA PRO A 2 5.43 15.95 -7.40
C PRO A 2 5.35 14.46 -7.05
N SER A 3 5.26 14.13 -5.76
CA SER A 3 5.18 12.77 -5.23
C SER A 3 4.22 12.70 -4.05
N GLY A 4 3.37 11.67 -4.00
CA GLY A 4 2.34 11.50 -2.97
C GLY A 4 1.05 12.25 -3.31
N GLY A 5 -0.10 11.66 -3.00
CA GLY A 5 -1.42 12.28 -3.26
C GLY A 5 -1.90 12.25 -4.72
N ILE A 6 -1.05 11.86 -5.68
CA ILE A 6 -1.42 11.74 -7.11
C ILE A 6 -1.87 10.32 -7.42
N GLY A 7 -3.16 10.14 -7.70
CA GLY A 7 -3.73 8.83 -8.07
C GLY A 7 -4.82 8.88 -9.15
N THR A 8 -5.10 10.06 -9.71
CA THR A 8 -6.16 10.29 -10.70
C THR A 8 -5.64 11.13 -11.86
N ARG A 9 -6.30 11.03 -13.03
CA ARG A 9 -5.99 11.86 -14.21
C ARG A 9 -6.06 13.35 -13.90
N SER A 10 -7.05 13.79 -13.13
CA SER A 10 -7.19 15.21 -12.77
C SER A 10 -5.99 15.69 -11.94
N ALA A 11 -5.51 14.88 -10.99
CA ALA A 11 -4.31 15.20 -10.21
C ALA A 11 -3.05 15.25 -11.08
N VAL A 12 -2.91 14.33 -12.05
CA VAL A 12 -1.80 14.36 -13.02
C VAL A 12 -1.85 15.63 -13.85
N LYS A 13 -3.00 15.96 -14.45
CA LYS A 13 -3.18 17.19 -15.24
C LYS A 13 -2.90 18.45 -14.44
N ALA A 14 -3.37 18.52 -13.19
CA ALA A 14 -3.13 19.65 -12.32
C ALA A 14 -1.62 19.84 -12.03
N ALA A 15 -0.90 18.74 -11.75
CA ALA A 15 0.53 18.77 -11.52
C ALA A 15 1.30 19.26 -12.78
N LEU A 16 0.96 18.74 -13.96
CA LEU A 16 1.60 19.17 -15.21
C LEU A 16 1.27 20.63 -15.55
N ALA A 17 0.01 21.05 -15.37
CA ALA A 17 -0.40 22.44 -15.57
C ALA A 17 0.29 23.42 -14.62
N ALA A 18 0.65 22.96 -13.42
CA ALA A 18 1.46 23.71 -12.46
C ALA A 18 2.97 23.75 -12.83
N GLY A 19 3.37 23.22 -13.99
CA GLY A 19 4.73 23.27 -14.50
C GLY A 19 5.61 22.08 -14.14
N ALA A 20 5.04 20.97 -13.66
CA ALA A 20 5.82 19.76 -13.42
C ALA A 20 6.19 19.06 -14.75
N ASP A 21 7.44 18.61 -14.87
CA ASP A 21 7.90 17.78 -16.00
C ASP A 21 7.40 16.32 -15.93
N GLY A 22 6.87 15.91 -14.78
CA GLY A 22 6.40 14.56 -14.52
C GLY A 22 5.98 14.34 -13.07
N VAL A 23 5.29 13.22 -12.83
CA VAL A 23 4.69 12.86 -11.53
C VAL A 23 5.14 11.47 -11.09
N ARG A 24 5.21 11.23 -9.78
CA ARG A 24 5.44 9.89 -9.19
C ARG A 24 4.18 9.39 -8.49
N ILE A 25 3.76 8.17 -8.83
CA ILE A 25 2.51 7.55 -8.36
C ILE A 25 2.85 6.19 -7.75
N GLY A 26 2.46 5.98 -6.49
CA GLY A 26 2.72 4.74 -5.75
C GLY A 26 1.45 3.91 -5.55
N THR A 27 0.61 4.32 -4.60
CA THR A 27 -0.57 3.56 -4.13
C THR A 27 -1.48 3.05 -5.25
N ARG A 28 -1.65 3.81 -6.35
CA ARG A 28 -2.45 3.37 -7.51
C ARG A 28 -1.95 2.06 -8.13
N PHE A 29 -0.63 1.88 -8.18
CA PHE A 29 0.01 0.73 -8.82
C PHE A 29 0.04 -0.52 -7.93
N VAL A 30 -0.26 -0.41 -6.62
CA VAL A 30 -0.31 -1.59 -5.73
C VAL A 30 -1.46 -2.54 -6.12
N ALA A 31 -2.54 -2.01 -6.69
CA ALA A 31 -3.71 -2.80 -7.11
C ALA A 31 -3.54 -3.48 -8.48
N THR A 32 -2.38 -3.38 -9.11
CA THR A 32 -2.13 -4.03 -10.41
C THR A 32 -1.62 -5.46 -10.22
N PRO A 33 -1.95 -6.39 -11.14
CA PRO A 33 -1.46 -7.77 -11.04
C PRO A 33 0.06 -7.86 -11.06
N GLU A 34 0.76 -6.95 -11.74
CA GLU A 34 2.21 -6.89 -11.83
C GLU A 34 2.88 -6.55 -10.49
N ALA A 35 2.16 -5.90 -9.56
CA ALA A 35 2.68 -5.59 -8.24
C ALA A 35 2.77 -6.82 -7.32
N ALA A 36 2.10 -7.93 -7.68
CA ALA A 36 2.05 -9.16 -6.87
C ALA A 36 1.66 -8.92 -5.40
N ALA A 37 0.87 -7.88 -5.13
CA ALA A 37 0.36 -7.59 -3.80
C ALA A 37 -0.69 -8.62 -3.38
N HIS A 38 -0.73 -8.95 -2.09
CA HIS A 38 -1.71 -9.91 -1.57
C HIS A 38 -3.14 -9.46 -1.90
N PRO A 39 -4.05 -10.36 -2.35
CA PRO A 39 -5.40 -9.99 -2.73
C PRO A 39 -6.17 -9.20 -1.67
N SER A 40 -6.13 -9.64 -0.40
CA SER A 40 -6.79 -8.93 0.71
C SER A 40 -6.24 -7.53 0.97
N TYR A 41 -4.95 -7.29 0.69
CA TYR A 41 -4.37 -5.94 0.80
C TYR A 41 -4.90 -5.04 -0.31
N VAL A 42 -4.95 -5.56 -1.55
CA VAL A 42 -5.54 -4.84 -2.69
C VAL A 42 -7.02 -4.52 -2.44
N ASP A 43 -7.78 -5.47 -1.89
CA ASP A 43 -9.20 -5.26 -1.57
C ASP A 43 -9.37 -4.19 -0.49
N ALA A 44 -8.49 -4.17 0.53
CA ALA A 44 -8.47 -3.12 1.54
C ALA A 44 -8.17 -1.74 0.93
N LEU A 45 -7.25 -1.64 -0.03
CA LEU A 45 -6.97 -0.38 -0.74
C LEU A 45 -8.18 0.08 -1.58
N ILE A 46 -8.88 -0.84 -2.25
CA ILE A 46 -10.06 -0.52 -3.07
C ILE A 46 -11.22 -0.01 -2.21
N ALA A 47 -11.37 -0.55 -1.00
CA ALA A 47 -12.41 -0.13 -0.06
C ALA A 47 -12.11 1.24 0.60
N ALA A 48 -10.83 1.60 0.72
CA ALA A 48 -10.38 2.74 1.50
C ALA A 48 -10.58 4.11 0.82
N ARG A 49 -10.60 5.15 1.65
CA ARG A 49 -10.55 6.56 1.28
C ARG A 49 -9.35 7.25 1.91
N ALA A 50 -9.08 8.49 1.51
CA ALA A 50 -7.93 9.25 1.99
C ALA A 50 -7.92 9.37 3.53
N GLU A 51 -9.11 9.54 4.13
CA GLU A 51 -9.32 9.70 5.57
C GLU A 51 -9.06 8.41 6.37
N ASP A 52 -9.13 7.26 5.70
CA ASP A 52 -8.83 5.96 6.27
C ASP A 52 -7.33 5.71 6.39
N THR A 53 -6.49 6.59 5.85
CA THR A 53 -5.04 6.52 6.03
C THR A 53 -4.60 7.26 7.30
N VAL A 54 -3.50 6.83 7.90
CA VAL A 54 -2.91 7.47 9.08
C VAL A 54 -1.39 7.58 8.94
N TYR A 55 -0.86 8.74 9.29
CA TYR A 55 0.59 8.95 9.43
C TYR A 55 1.01 8.53 10.84
N THR A 56 1.94 7.59 10.95
CA THR A 56 2.26 6.89 12.19
C THR A 56 3.69 6.33 12.16
N GLU A 57 4.16 5.86 13.31
CA GLU A 57 5.40 5.08 13.47
C GLU A 57 5.11 3.64 13.95
N ALA A 58 3.83 3.22 13.97
CA ALA A 58 3.41 1.94 14.55
C ALA A 58 4.21 0.74 14.02
N PHE A 59 4.44 0.66 12.70
CA PHE A 59 5.23 -0.41 12.08
C PHE A 59 6.73 -0.07 12.08
N HIS A 60 7.41 -0.28 13.20
CA HIS A 60 8.82 0.10 13.43
C HIS A 60 9.80 -1.08 13.36
N ILE A 61 9.32 -2.33 13.41
CA ILE A 61 10.23 -3.49 13.40
C ILE A 61 10.83 -3.63 12.01
N GLY A 62 12.16 -3.50 11.94
CA GLY A 62 12.92 -3.46 10.68
C GLY A 62 13.13 -2.05 10.13
N TRP A 63 12.48 -1.03 10.70
CA TRP A 63 12.65 0.37 10.30
C TRP A 63 12.33 1.34 11.47
N PRO A 64 13.23 1.44 12.47
CA PRO A 64 13.01 2.33 13.62
C PRO A 64 13.04 3.81 13.21
N ASP A 65 12.33 4.65 13.97
CA ASP A 65 12.28 6.12 13.80
C ASP A 65 11.89 6.59 12.39
N ALA A 66 10.99 5.83 11.75
CA ALA A 66 10.57 6.05 10.37
C ALA A 66 9.06 6.30 10.26
N PRO A 67 8.62 7.57 10.37
CA PRO A 67 7.24 7.95 10.11
C PRO A 67 6.78 7.53 8.72
N HIS A 68 5.62 6.90 8.65
CA HIS A 68 5.06 6.32 7.44
C HIS A 68 3.55 6.42 7.39
N ARG A 69 2.97 6.07 6.25
CA ARG A 69 1.52 6.09 6.07
C ARG A 69 0.97 4.73 5.65
N VAL A 70 -0.04 4.29 6.39
CA VAL A 70 -0.74 3.01 6.22
C VAL A 70 -2.24 3.23 6.33
N LEU A 71 -3.02 2.21 6.00
CA LEU A 71 -4.44 2.16 6.38
C LEU A 71 -4.57 2.09 7.91
N ARG A 72 -5.43 2.92 8.50
CA ARG A 72 -5.71 2.92 9.94
C ARG A 72 -6.19 1.55 10.43
N SER A 73 -6.96 0.85 9.60
CA SER A 73 -7.48 -0.48 9.90
C SER A 73 -6.39 -1.49 10.23
N CYS A 74 -5.20 -1.39 9.62
CA CYS A 74 -4.12 -2.34 9.89
C CYS A 74 -3.39 -2.08 11.19
N VAL A 75 -3.32 -0.80 11.62
CA VAL A 75 -2.83 -0.43 12.94
C VAL A 75 -3.77 -1.02 14.00
N THR A 76 -5.08 -0.81 13.86
CA THR A 76 -6.08 -1.38 14.78
C THR A 76 -6.03 -2.90 14.82
N ALA A 77 -5.89 -3.57 13.67
CA ALA A 77 -5.77 -5.02 13.62
C ALA A 77 -4.47 -5.53 14.29
N ALA A 78 -3.35 -4.83 14.12
CA ALA A 78 -2.09 -5.15 14.79
C ALA A 78 -2.12 -4.87 16.30
N GLU A 79 -2.86 -3.86 16.76
CA GLU A 79 -3.06 -3.62 18.19
C GLU A 79 -3.96 -4.68 18.83
N ALA A 80 -4.97 -5.17 18.12
CA ALA A 80 -5.90 -6.19 18.59
C ALA A 80 -5.32 -7.62 18.55
N ALA A 81 -4.28 -7.86 17.75
CA ALA A 81 -3.66 -9.18 17.63
C ALA A 81 -2.91 -9.56 18.94
N THR A 82 -3.21 -10.75 19.46
CA THR A 82 -2.58 -11.29 20.68
C THR A 82 -1.23 -11.95 20.42
N ASP A 83 -1.06 -12.50 19.21
CA ASP A 83 0.16 -13.19 18.82
C ASP A 83 1.24 -12.20 18.36
N ASN A 84 2.49 -12.52 18.66
CA ASN A 84 3.62 -11.71 18.20
C ASN A 84 3.93 -11.92 16.72
N VAL A 85 3.55 -13.06 16.14
CA VAL A 85 3.67 -13.35 14.71
C VAL A 85 2.27 -13.23 14.10
N VAL A 86 2.11 -12.34 13.12
CA VAL A 86 0.79 -12.09 12.50
C VAL A 86 0.64 -12.78 11.15
N ALA A 87 1.75 -13.07 10.47
CA ALA A 87 1.74 -13.69 9.15
C ALA A 87 3.04 -14.48 8.92
N THR A 88 3.05 -15.27 7.85
CA THR A 88 4.23 -15.94 7.32
C THR A 88 4.42 -15.48 5.88
N SER A 89 5.62 -14.99 5.56
CA SER A 89 5.99 -14.55 4.22
C SER A 89 6.97 -15.54 3.62
N ARG A 90 7.06 -15.57 2.29
CA ARG A 90 7.88 -16.53 1.56
C ARG A 90 8.84 -15.81 0.60
N ARG A 91 10.13 -16.14 0.68
CA ARG A 91 11.16 -15.65 -0.24
C ARG A 91 11.06 -16.35 -1.60
N LEU A 92 11.73 -15.80 -2.61
CA LEU A 92 11.78 -16.38 -3.96
C LEU A 92 12.41 -17.78 -4.01
N ASP A 93 13.31 -18.09 -3.07
CA ASP A 93 13.91 -19.42 -2.92
C ASP A 93 12.98 -20.44 -2.21
N GLY A 94 11.76 -20.02 -1.86
CA GLY A 94 10.78 -20.84 -1.15
C GLY A 94 10.90 -20.81 0.37
N THR A 95 11.92 -20.15 0.93
CA THR A 95 12.11 -20.06 2.38
C THR A 95 11.01 -19.24 3.02
N GLU A 96 10.33 -19.81 4.00
CA GLU A 96 9.33 -19.12 4.81
C GLU A 96 9.96 -18.44 6.01
N PHE A 97 9.43 -17.27 6.38
CA PHE A 97 9.85 -16.54 7.57
C PHE A 97 8.66 -15.85 8.24
N PRO A 98 8.67 -15.74 9.58
CA PRO A 98 7.59 -15.11 10.32
C PRO A 98 7.61 -13.60 10.09
N VAL A 99 6.42 -13.01 9.97
CA VAL A 99 6.19 -11.57 10.01
C VAL A 99 5.71 -11.21 11.41
N MET A 100 6.53 -10.47 12.12
CA MET A 100 6.21 -9.98 13.45
C MET A 100 5.12 -8.91 13.37
N ARG A 101 4.25 -8.87 14.37
CA ARG A 101 3.34 -7.75 14.62
C ARG A 101 4.14 -6.45 14.68
N PHE A 102 3.67 -5.41 13.99
CA PHE A 102 4.39 -4.13 13.83
C PHE A 102 5.68 -4.18 12.99
N ALA A 103 5.91 -5.26 12.22
CA ALA A 103 6.97 -5.28 11.21
C ALA A 103 6.56 -4.60 9.91
N THR A 104 7.54 -4.05 9.20
CA THR A 104 7.37 -3.36 7.92
C THR A 104 7.19 -4.29 6.71
N GLY A 105 6.83 -5.56 6.96
CA GLY A 105 6.66 -6.56 5.91
C GLY A 105 5.48 -6.24 5.01
N VAL A 106 5.71 -6.22 3.69
CA VAL A 106 4.64 -6.06 2.70
C VAL A 106 3.97 -7.41 2.46
N ALA A 107 2.65 -7.43 2.39
CA ALA A 107 1.91 -8.63 2.03
C ALA A 107 1.92 -8.83 0.51
N ASP A 108 2.53 -9.92 0.07
CA ASP A 108 2.59 -10.36 -1.33
C ASP A 108 1.80 -11.66 -1.56
N LEU A 109 1.81 -12.18 -2.79
CA LEU A 109 1.13 -13.43 -3.14
C LEU A 109 1.61 -14.67 -2.36
N GLY A 110 2.81 -14.64 -1.79
CA GLY A 110 3.37 -15.74 -1.00
C GLY A 110 3.05 -15.63 0.49
N THR A 111 2.39 -14.55 0.92
CA THR A 111 2.12 -14.27 2.31
C THR A 111 0.83 -14.96 2.78
N THR A 112 0.85 -15.56 3.97
CA THR A 112 -0.32 -16.19 4.61
C THR A 112 -0.49 -15.71 6.06
N GLY A 113 -1.68 -15.90 6.63
CA GLY A 113 -2.00 -15.47 8.00
C GLY A 113 -2.88 -14.22 8.06
N THR A 114 -2.74 -13.42 9.12
CA THR A 114 -3.56 -12.23 9.38
C THR A 114 -3.03 -11.02 8.62
N ILE A 115 -3.27 -10.99 7.31
CA ILE A 115 -2.82 -9.91 6.41
C ILE A 115 -3.29 -8.53 6.87
N ALA A 116 -4.51 -8.47 7.43
CA ALA A 116 -5.06 -7.22 7.96
C ALA A 116 -4.18 -6.58 9.05
N ALA A 117 -3.34 -7.35 9.76
CA ALA A 117 -2.44 -6.85 10.81
C ALA A 117 -1.00 -6.59 10.31
N MET A 118 -0.74 -6.69 9.01
CA MET A 118 0.53 -6.30 8.39
C MET A 118 0.53 -4.82 7.98
N SER A 119 1.69 -4.26 7.63
CA SER A 119 1.81 -2.87 7.19
C SER A 119 1.14 -2.64 5.82
N LEU A 120 -0.17 -2.39 5.82
CA LEU A 120 -0.94 -2.05 4.62
C LEU A 120 -0.64 -0.61 4.17
N TRP A 121 0.45 -0.41 3.42
CA TRP A 121 0.96 0.89 2.97
C TRP A 121 -0.03 1.66 2.08
N ALA A 122 -0.39 2.88 2.45
CA ALA A 122 -1.33 3.67 1.66
C ALA A 122 -1.06 5.16 1.79
N GLY A 123 -0.94 5.84 0.64
CA GLY A 123 -0.97 7.29 0.59
C GLY A 123 -2.40 7.82 0.51
N GLU A 124 -2.59 9.14 0.68
CA GLU A 124 -3.91 9.78 0.56
C GLU A 124 -4.52 9.67 -0.85
N SER A 125 -3.70 9.31 -1.86
CA SER A 125 -4.19 8.97 -3.19
C SER A 125 -4.95 7.64 -3.27
N VAL A 126 -5.11 6.92 -2.15
CA VAL A 126 -5.81 5.61 -2.10
C VAL A 126 -7.23 5.69 -2.66
N SER A 127 -7.91 6.84 -2.55
CA SER A 127 -9.22 7.06 -3.18
C SER A 127 -9.22 6.90 -4.71
N GLY A 128 -8.06 6.99 -5.36
CA GLY A 128 -7.89 6.70 -6.78
C GLY A 128 -7.85 5.20 -7.10
N VAL A 129 -7.65 4.33 -6.11
CA VAL A 129 -7.67 2.87 -6.25
C VAL A 129 -9.11 2.39 -6.22
N THR A 130 -9.75 2.27 -7.38
CA THR A 130 -11.18 1.90 -7.45
C THR A 130 -11.44 0.46 -7.89
N ARG A 131 -10.46 -0.15 -8.55
CA ARG A 131 -10.52 -1.52 -9.07
C ARG A 131 -9.13 -2.04 -9.40
N ARG A 132 -9.02 -3.35 -9.58
CA ARG A 132 -7.84 -4.03 -10.13
C ARG A 132 -7.76 -3.77 -11.64
N GLN A 133 -6.59 -3.37 -12.12
CA GLN A 133 -6.29 -3.08 -13.52
C GLN A 133 -4.82 -3.37 -13.77
N SER A 134 -4.43 -3.72 -14.99
CA SER A 134 -3.02 -3.79 -15.37
C SER A 134 -2.31 -2.45 -15.21
N ALA A 135 -1.00 -2.47 -15.05
CA ALA A 135 -0.20 -1.25 -14.99
C ALA A 135 -0.36 -0.41 -16.28
N ALA A 136 -0.48 -1.07 -17.44
CA ALA A 136 -0.72 -0.40 -18.72
C ALA A 136 -2.06 0.34 -18.76
N GLU A 137 -3.14 -0.28 -18.27
CA GLU A 137 -4.45 0.38 -18.18
C GLU A 137 -4.43 1.56 -17.20
N VAL A 138 -3.72 1.44 -16.07
CA VAL A 138 -3.55 2.55 -15.13
C VAL A 138 -2.82 3.72 -15.80
N VAL A 139 -1.74 3.46 -16.54
CA VAL A 139 -1.02 4.52 -17.28
C VAL A 139 -1.94 5.17 -18.32
N ALA A 140 -2.65 4.37 -19.11
CA ALA A 140 -3.57 4.88 -20.13
C ALA A 140 -4.68 5.75 -19.50
N GLU A 141 -5.25 5.35 -18.38
CA GLU A 141 -6.28 6.11 -17.65
C GLU A 141 -5.75 7.45 -17.10
N LEU A 142 -4.51 7.46 -16.61
CA LEU A 142 -3.90 8.67 -16.04
C LEU A 142 -3.47 9.69 -17.11
N MET A 143 -3.08 9.21 -18.29
CA MET A 143 -2.56 10.04 -19.37
C MET A 143 -3.64 10.47 -20.39
N GLY A 144 -4.62 9.61 -20.64
CA GLY A 144 -5.66 9.81 -21.64
C GLY A 144 -6.69 10.78 -21.16
#